data_AF-A0A833DB51-F1
#
_entry.id   AF-A0A833DB51-F1
#
_cell.length_a   1.000
_cell.length_b   1.000
_cell.length_c   1.000
_cell.angle_alpha   90.00
_cell.angle_beta   90.00
_cell.angle_gamma   90.00
#
_symmetry.space_group_name_H-M   'P 1'
#
loop_
_entity.id
_entity.type
_entity.pdbx_description
1 polymer ?
#
loop_
_entity_poly.entity_id
_entity_poly.type
_entity_poly.pdbx_seq_one_letter_code
_entity_poly.pdbx_strand_id
1 'polypeptide(L)'
;MSIRIYVFIIGIMLSGMFSRTFFGQVIEFVGINERKETYNPQVVKVNVRQVMASGRIIALMTLVIIMYIIISISGTNNLNILIPGLLISFGICQQMEGASLDVITEHMRNSMGSWTTILHIFAKRKRGIYWKDFIEETELLWAHPQIRPMSGSEESLEKIERKISEDNLIKYMNKGREEMNYYTNIEDETKSKIKFFNHALEWLHNTRDKHDDLHEVQQRLGTWSYAIYLGIGTIIWLIQPF
;
A
#
# COMPACT_ATOMS: atom_id res chain seq x y z
N MET A 1 22.91 -8.29 -0.99
CA MET A 1 21.45 -8.04 -0.94
C MET A 1 20.97 -8.44 0.44
N SER A 2 20.49 -7.49 1.27
CA SER A 2 20.39 -7.74 2.72
C SER A 2 19.06 -8.36 3.11
N ILE A 3 19.09 -9.52 3.80
CA ILE A 3 17.95 -10.21 4.42
C ILE A 3 17.06 -9.24 5.22
N ARG A 4 17.66 -8.18 5.79
CA ARG A 4 16.98 -7.11 6.53
C ARG A 4 15.84 -6.46 5.74
N ILE A 5 15.97 -6.31 4.42
CA ILE A 5 14.92 -5.69 3.58
C ILE A 5 13.70 -6.60 3.50
N TYR A 6 13.90 -7.91 3.33
CA TYR A 6 12.80 -8.87 3.31
C TYR A 6 12.09 -8.95 4.66
N VAL A 7 12.84 -8.99 5.76
CA VAL A 7 12.27 -8.98 7.12
C VAL A 7 11.45 -7.72 7.36
N PHE A 8 11.94 -6.56 6.90
CA PHE A 8 11.22 -5.30 6.99
C PHE A 8 9.89 -5.32 6.20
N ILE A 9 9.92 -5.75 4.93
CA ILE A 9 8.73 -5.82 4.07
C ILE A 9 7.70 -6.79 4.67
N ILE A 10 8.14 -7.99 5.05
CA ILE A 10 7.27 -9.02 5.66
C ILE A 10 6.67 -8.50 6.97
N GLY A 11 7.44 -7.81 7.81
CA GLY A 11 6.95 -7.23 9.06
C GLY A 11 5.82 -6.21 8.83
N ILE A 12 5.96 -5.36 7.80
CA ILE A 12 4.91 -4.39 7.43
C ILE A 12 3.68 -5.11 6.89
N MET A 13 3.86 -6.07 5.98
CA MET A 13 2.76 -6.86 5.42
C MET A 13 1.96 -7.56 6.52
N LEU A 14 2.62 -8.28 7.42
CA LEU A 14 1.97 -9.00 8.52
C LEU A 14 1.26 -8.06 9.49
N SER A 15 1.89 -6.95 9.87
CA SER A 15 1.28 -5.95 10.75
C SER A 15 0.03 -5.32 10.12
N GLY A 16 0.11 -4.95 8.85
CA GLY A 16 -1.02 -4.39 8.10
C GLY A 16 -2.16 -5.40 7.92
N MET A 17 -1.84 -6.65 7.57
CA MET A 17 -2.81 -7.74 7.46
C MET A 17 -3.51 -7.98 8.80
N PHE A 18 -2.76 -8.11 9.89
CA PHE A 18 -3.31 -8.30 11.24
C PHE A 18 -4.25 -7.16 11.64
N SER A 19 -3.81 -5.91 11.45
CA SER A 19 -4.63 -4.73 11.74
C SER A 19 -5.95 -4.75 10.96
N ARG A 20 -5.91 -5.09 9.66
CA ARG A 20 -7.10 -5.14 8.81
C ARG A 20 -8.04 -6.29 9.17
N THR A 21 -7.52 -7.48 9.48
CA THR A 21 -8.35 -8.64 9.88
C THR A 21 -9.08 -8.39 11.19
N PHE A 22 -8.38 -7.88 12.22
CA PHE A 22 -8.94 -7.78 13.57
C PHE A 22 -9.61 -6.44 13.87
N PHE A 23 -9.12 -5.33 13.32
CA PHE A 23 -9.64 -3.99 13.59
C PHE A 23 -10.38 -3.39 12.40
N GLY A 24 -10.06 -3.78 11.16
CA GLY A 24 -10.72 -3.25 9.96
C GLY A 24 -12.23 -3.47 9.98
N GLN A 25 -12.67 -4.69 10.26
CA GLN A 25 -14.10 -5.03 10.35
C GLN A 25 -14.81 -4.34 11.51
N VAL A 26 -14.13 -4.16 12.65
CA VAL A 26 -14.70 -3.45 13.81
C VAL A 26 -14.84 -1.96 13.51
N ILE A 27 -13.85 -1.34 12.86
CA ILE A 27 -13.88 0.06 12.46
C ILE A 27 -14.97 0.32 11.42
N GLU A 28 -15.09 -0.57 10.42
CA GLU A 28 -16.12 -0.49 9.38
C GLU A 28 -17.53 -0.68 9.98
N PHE A 29 -17.68 -1.60 10.93
CA PHE A 29 -18.94 -1.84 11.66
C PHE A 29 -19.33 -0.64 12.55
N VAL A 30 -18.36 0.03 13.18
CA VAL A 30 -18.60 1.17 14.09
C VAL A 30 -18.68 2.51 13.32
N GLY A 31 -18.38 2.53 12.01
CA GLY A 31 -18.49 3.72 11.16
C GLY A 31 -17.46 4.82 11.44
N ILE A 32 -16.31 4.47 12.04
CA ILE A 32 -15.24 5.45 12.33
C ILE A 32 -14.43 5.70 11.05
N ASN A 33 -14.79 6.76 10.32
CA ASN A 33 -14.19 7.11 9.04
C ASN A 33 -12.82 7.82 9.10
N GLU A 34 -12.20 7.96 10.28
CA GLU A 34 -10.91 8.65 10.39
C GLU A 34 -9.74 7.66 10.46
N ARG A 35 -9.49 6.92 9.37
CA ARG A 35 -8.11 6.46 9.12
C ARG A 35 -7.29 7.69 8.80
N LYS A 36 -6.55 8.22 9.78
CA LYS A 36 -5.39 9.07 9.46
C LYS A 36 -4.51 8.25 8.53
N GLU A 37 -4.41 8.66 7.27
CA GLU A 37 -3.62 8.01 6.24
C GLU A 37 -2.12 8.14 6.57
N THR A 38 -1.65 7.34 7.52
CA THR A 38 -0.24 7.23 7.87
C THR A 38 0.39 6.16 7.01
N TYR A 39 1.40 6.53 6.22
CA TYR A 39 2.20 5.59 5.44
C TYR A 39 3.64 5.55 5.95
N ASN A 40 4.36 4.47 5.62
CA ASN A 40 5.77 4.36 5.94
C ASN A 40 6.63 4.76 4.71
N PRO A 41 7.41 5.85 4.78
CA PRO A 41 8.25 6.34 3.68
C PRO A 41 9.23 5.31 3.11
N GLN A 42 9.67 4.35 3.92
CA GLN A 42 10.62 3.32 3.48
C GLN A 42 9.96 2.27 2.57
N VAL A 43 8.64 2.08 2.65
CA VAL A 43 7.89 1.14 1.80
C VAL A 43 7.87 1.62 0.35
N VAL A 44 7.81 2.92 0.11
CA VAL A 44 7.73 3.47 -1.25
C VAL A 44 9.05 3.26 -2.02
N LYS A 45 10.16 3.05 -1.29
CA LYS A 45 11.49 2.81 -1.86
C LYS A 45 11.74 1.35 -2.25
N VAL A 46 10.90 0.41 -1.83
CA VAL A 46 11.18 -1.02 -2.08
C VAL A 46 10.93 -1.39 -3.54
N ASN A 47 11.63 -2.43 -3.99
CA ASN A 47 11.51 -2.92 -5.36
C ASN A 47 10.30 -3.87 -5.49
N VAL A 48 9.53 -3.75 -6.57
CA VAL A 48 8.39 -4.63 -6.91
C VAL A 48 8.76 -6.11 -6.81
N ARG A 49 9.94 -6.51 -7.28
CA ARG A 49 10.41 -7.92 -7.19
C ARG A 49 10.57 -8.39 -5.74
N GLN A 50 11.04 -7.52 -4.85
CA GLN A 50 11.22 -7.85 -3.43
C GLN A 50 9.87 -7.93 -2.72
N VAL A 51 8.92 -7.06 -3.08
CA VAL A 51 7.55 -7.08 -2.58
C VAL A 51 6.86 -8.39 -2.98
N MET A 52 6.89 -8.74 -4.27
CA MET A 52 6.32 -10.00 -4.76
C MET A 52 6.95 -11.22 -4.09
N ALA A 53 8.28 -11.26 -3.98
CA ALA A 53 8.95 -12.36 -3.30
C ALA A 53 8.57 -12.45 -1.81
N SER A 54 8.41 -11.32 -1.12
CA SER A 54 7.96 -11.28 0.27
C SER A 54 6.53 -11.80 0.43
N GLY A 55 5.62 -11.40 -0.46
CA GLY A 55 4.24 -11.91 -0.49
C GLY A 55 4.19 -13.43 -0.71
N ARG A 56 4.99 -13.95 -1.65
CA ARG A 56 5.14 -15.40 -1.88
C ARG A 56 5.70 -16.16 -0.69
N ILE A 57 6.63 -15.57 0.06
CA ILE A 57 7.15 -16.17 1.30
C ILE A 57 6.04 -16.30 2.33
N ILE A 58 5.21 -15.25 2.52
CA ILE A 58 4.04 -15.30 3.43
C ILE A 58 3.05 -16.38 2.99
N ALA A 59 2.76 -16.45 1.69
CA ALA A 59 1.90 -17.45 1.10
C ALA A 59 2.39 -18.88 1.38
N LEU A 60 3.68 -19.14 1.12
CA LEU A 60 4.30 -20.45 1.33
C LEU A 60 4.34 -20.84 2.82
N MET A 61 4.65 -19.89 3.72
CA MET A 61 4.57 -20.15 5.16
C MET A 61 3.15 -20.52 5.58
N THR A 62 2.15 -19.83 5.05
CA THR A 62 0.74 -20.13 5.33
C THR A 62 0.36 -21.52 4.85
N LEU A 63 0.75 -21.91 3.64
CA LEU A 63 0.52 -23.25 3.09
C LEU A 63 1.10 -24.33 3.99
N VAL A 64 2.35 -24.17 4.42
CA VAL A 64 3.04 -25.13 5.30
C VAL A 64 2.33 -25.26 6.64
N ILE A 65 1.90 -24.14 7.24
CA ILE A 65 1.17 -24.14 8.52
C ILE A 65 -0.16 -24.89 8.40
N ILE A 66 -0.96 -24.58 7.37
CA ILE A 66 -2.28 -25.21 7.20
C ILE A 66 -2.12 -26.72 6.93
N MET A 67 -1.20 -27.10 6.04
CA MET A 67 -0.93 -28.51 5.74
C MET A 67 -0.44 -29.26 6.98
N TYR A 68 0.41 -28.64 7.79
CA TYR A 68 0.85 -29.22 9.06
C TYR A 68 -0.32 -29.50 10.00
N ILE A 69 -1.26 -28.54 10.15
CA ILE A 69 -2.46 -28.71 10.99
C ILE A 69 -3.32 -29.87 10.47
N ILE A 70 -3.60 -29.91 9.16
CA ILE A 70 -4.44 -30.94 8.55
C ILE A 70 -3.84 -32.33 8.74
N ILE A 71 -2.54 -32.49 8.47
CA ILE A 71 -1.82 -33.75 8.64
C ILE A 71 -1.77 -34.15 10.11
N SER A 72 -1.53 -33.21 11.02
CA SER A 72 -1.42 -33.49 12.46
C SER A 72 -2.73 -33.99 13.06
N ILE A 73 -3.89 -33.57 12.52
CA ILE A 73 -5.19 -33.96 13.08
C ILE A 73 -5.79 -35.17 12.33
N SER A 74 -5.69 -35.19 11.01
CA SER A 74 -6.37 -36.21 10.18
C SER A 74 -5.48 -37.40 9.81
N GLY A 75 -4.17 -37.29 10.03
CA GLY A 75 -3.18 -38.26 9.58
C GLY A 75 -2.95 -38.24 8.06
N THR A 76 -1.92 -38.93 7.59
CA THR A 76 -1.54 -38.98 6.16
C THR A 76 -2.41 -39.93 5.33
N ASN A 77 -3.16 -40.83 5.98
CA ASN A 77 -3.87 -41.92 5.31
C ASN A 77 -5.31 -41.54 4.93
N ASN A 78 -5.85 -40.44 5.47
CA ASN A 78 -7.21 -40.00 5.17
C ASN A 78 -7.23 -39.07 3.95
N LEU A 79 -7.12 -39.66 2.75
CA LEU A 79 -7.09 -38.91 1.49
C LEU A 79 -8.35 -38.05 1.26
N ASN A 80 -9.49 -38.46 1.82
CA ASN A 80 -10.74 -37.71 1.73
C ASN A 80 -10.69 -36.37 2.48
N ILE A 81 -9.80 -36.24 3.46
CA ILE A 81 -9.54 -34.98 4.17
C ILE A 81 -8.33 -34.27 3.57
N LEU A 82 -7.28 -35.03 3.23
CA LEU A 82 -6.01 -34.48 2.79
C LEU A 82 -6.10 -33.77 1.42
N ILE A 83 -6.85 -34.33 0.46
CA ILE A 83 -7.00 -33.73 -0.88
C ILE A 83 -7.80 -32.41 -0.82
N PRO A 84 -9.02 -32.36 -0.23
CA PRO A 84 -9.74 -31.10 -0.06
C PRO A 84 -8.96 -30.09 0.79
N GLY A 85 -8.31 -30.57 1.85
CA GLY A 85 -7.46 -29.77 2.71
C GLY A 85 -6.33 -29.05 1.96
N LEU A 86 -5.66 -29.77 1.06
CA LEU A 86 -4.61 -29.21 0.20
C LEU A 86 -5.16 -28.15 -0.77
N LEU A 87 -6.31 -28.40 -1.39
CA LEU A 87 -6.95 -27.42 -2.29
C LEU A 87 -7.35 -26.13 -1.55
N ILE A 88 -7.94 -26.26 -0.36
CA ILE A 88 -8.29 -25.12 0.50
C ILE A 88 -7.03 -24.34 0.90
N SER A 89 -5.95 -25.06 1.24
CA SER A 89 -4.68 -24.45 1.61
C SER A 89 -4.08 -23.63 0.47
N PHE A 90 -4.18 -24.11 -0.78
CA PHE A 90 -3.78 -23.35 -1.97
C PHE A 90 -4.62 -22.08 -2.15
N GLY A 91 -5.95 -22.17 -1.98
CA GLY A 91 -6.83 -21.02 -2.04
C GLY A 91 -6.47 -19.96 -1.00
N ILE A 92 -6.29 -20.36 0.27
CA ILE A 92 -5.91 -19.44 1.35
C ILE A 92 -4.51 -18.84 1.11
N CYS A 93 -3.56 -19.63 0.60
CA CYS A 93 -2.21 -19.20 0.26
C CYS A 93 -2.22 -18.05 -0.78
N GLN A 94 -2.96 -18.20 -1.88
CA GLN A 94 -3.12 -17.15 -2.89
C GLN A 94 -3.75 -15.87 -2.30
N GLN A 95 -4.72 -16.03 -1.41
CA GLN A 95 -5.38 -14.90 -0.75
C GLN A 95 -4.46 -14.18 0.23
N MET A 96 -3.58 -14.90 0.94
CA MET A 96 -2.54 -14.29 1.78
C MET A 96 -1.54 -13.49 0.95
N GLU A 97 -1.15 -14.00 -0.22
CA GLU A 97 -0.29 -13.27 -1.16
C GLU A 97 -0.97 -11.96 -1.57
N GLY A 98 -2.22 -12.02 -2.04
CA GLY A 98 -3.00 -10.84 -2.43
C GLY A 98 -3.15 -9.82 -1.28
N ALA A 99 -3.47 -10.30 -0.08
CA ALA A 99 -3.59 -9.47 1.13
C ALA A 99 -2.29 -8.74 1.47
N SER A 100 -1.15 -9.43 1.34
CA SER A 100 0.16 -8.86 1.64
C SER A 100 0.56 -7.76 0.65
N LEU A 101 0.24 -7.95 -0.63
CA LEU A 101 0.48 -6.94 -1.68
C LEU A 101 -0.41 -5.71 -1.46
N ASP A 102 -1.66 -5.92 -1.08
CA ASP A 102 -2.64 -4.85 -0.81
C ASP A 102 -2.21 -3.92 0.34
N VAL A 103 -1.45 -4.42 1.32
CA VAL A 103 -0.86 -3.58 2.39
C VAL A 103 0.18 -2.62 1.82
N ILE A 104 1.03 -3.10 0.91
CA ILE A 104 2.09 -2.31 0.31
C ILE A 104 1.53 -1.29 -0.68
N THR A 105 0.58 -1.68 -1.52
CA THR A 105 -0.09 -0.78 -2.46
C THR A 105 -0.86 0.32 -1.73
N GLU A 106 -1.49 0.04 -0.57
CA GLU A 106 -2.10 1.08 0.27
C GLU A 106 -1.07 2.12 0.75
N HIS A 107 0.11 1.68 1.21
CA HIS A 107 1.17 2.61 1.61
C HIS A 107 1.68 3.47 0.44
N MET A 108 1.86 2.88 -0.74
CA MET A 108 2.25 3.61 -1.95
C MET A 108 1.18 4.62 -2.36
N ARG A 109 -0.09 4.21 -2.31
CA ARG A 109 -1.24 5.05 -2.65
C ARG A 109 -1.36 6.26 -1.72
N ASN A 110 -1.24 6.04 -0.41
CA ASN A 110 -1.30 7.11 0.59
C ASN A 110 -0.09 8.07 0.45
N SER A 111 1.09 7.54 0.13
CA SER A 111 2.27 8.37 -0.14
C SER A 111 2.09 9.25 -1.39
N MET A 112 1.62 8.67 -2.50
CA MET A 112 1.30 9.43 -3.72
C MET A 112 0.22 10.49 -3.44
N GLY A 113 -0.88 10.13 -2.77
CA GLY A 113 -1.93 11.07 -2.40
C GLY A 113 -1.40 12.25 -1.58
N SER A 114 -0.54 11.98 -0.60
CA SER A 114 0.13 13.00 0.23
C SER A 114 1.03 13.92 -0.60
N TRP A 115 1.97 13.36 -1.38
CA TRP A 115 2.93 14.16 -2.15
C TRP A 115 2.26 14.95 -3.28
N THR A 116 1.35 14.34 -4.04
CA THR A 116 0.60 15.05 -5.08
C THR A 116 -0.19 16.21 -4.49
N THR A 117 -0.79 16.04 -3.30
CA THR A 117 -1.49 17.13 -2.58
C THR A 117 -0.55 18.27 -2.19
N ILE A 118 0.61 17.96 -1.60
CA ILE A 118 1.57 18.98 -1.19
C ILE A 118 2.10 19.76 -2.39
N LEU A 119 2.45 19.06 -3.46
CA LEU A 119 2.99 19.67 -4.68
C LEU A 119 1.93 20.50 -5.41
N HIS A 120 0.69 20.01 -5.51
CA HIS A 120 -0.41 20.73 -6.13
C HIS A 120 -0.73 22.04 -5.37
N ILE A 121 -0.86 21.99 -4.04
CA ILE A 121 -1.11 23.19 -3.22
C ILE A 121 0.01 24.23 -3.39
N PHE A 122 1.25 23.78 -3.50
CA PHE A 122 2.38 24.68 -3.76
C PHE A 122 2.30 25.31 -5.15
N ALA A 123 2.06 24.50 -6.19
CA ALA A 123 2.01 24.95 -7.58
C ALA A 123 0.88 25.96 -7.82
N LYS A 124 -0.30 25.75 -7.22
CA LYS A 124 -1.47 26.65 -7.33
C LYS A 124 -1.20 28.08 -6.84
N ARG A 125 -0.24 28.25 -5.93
CA ARG A 125 0.17 29.57 -5.40
C ARG A 125 1.16 30.29 -6.29
N LYS A 126 1.74 29.59 -7.27
CA LYS A 126 2.73 30.15 -8.17
C LYS A 126 2.08 30.65 -9.46
N ARG A 127 2.68 31.69 -10.05
CA ARG A 127 2.28 32.24 -11.35
C ARG A 127 3.29 31.78 -12.40
N GLY A 128 2.81 31.47 -13.60
CA GLY A 128 3.63 31.09 -14.75
C GLY A 128 3.09 29.86 -15.47
N ILE A 129 3.50 29.68 -16.73
CA ILE A 129 3.04 28.58 -17.60
C ILE A 129 3.45 27.23 -17.01
N TYR A 130 4.71 27.07 -16.61
CA TYR A 130 5.21 25.84 -15.96
C TYR A 130 4.35 25.36 -14.79
N TRP A 131 3.89 26.27 -13.93
CA TRP A 131 3.10 25.89 -12.76
C TRP A 131 1.67 25.48 -13.13
N LYS A 132 1.12 26.01 -14.23
CA LYS A 132 -0.16 25.55 -14.77
C LYS A 132 -0.03 24.14 -15.34
N ASP A 133 1.00 23.91 -16.16
CA ASP A 133 1.28 22.59 -16.73
C ASP A 133 1.49 21.55 -15.63
N PHE A 134 2.20 21.93 -14.55
CA PHE A 134 2.40 21.07 -13.38
C PHE A 134 1.09 20.76 -12.64
N ILE A 135 0.19 21.75 -12.51
CA ILE A 135 -1.14 21.53 -11.90
C ILE A 135 -1.94 20.52 -12.72
N GLU A 136 -1.99 20.67 -14.04
CA GLU A 136 -2.67 19.75 -14.94
C GLU A 136 -2.12 18.32 -14.79
N GLU A 137 -0.80 18.15 -14.73
CA GLU A 137 -0.19 16.83 -14.48
C GLU A 137 -0.54 16.24 -13.11
N THR A 138 -0.59 17.05 -12.05
CA THR A 138 -1.03 16.56 -10.72
C THR A 138 -2.51 16.19 -10.68
N GLU A 139 -3.35 16.88 -11.44
CA GLU A 139 -4.77 16.55 -11.58
C GLU A 139 -4.97 15.25 -12.37
N LEU A 140 -4.17 15.02 -13.42
CA LEU A 140 -4.13 13.74 -14.14
C LEU A 140 -3.71 12.58 -13.23
N LEU A 141 -2.76 12.81 -12.31
CA LEU A 141 -2.40 11.80 -11.29
C LEU A 141 -3.57 11.48 -10.35
N TRP A 142 -4.41 12.47 -10.01
CA TRP A 142 -5.64 12.24 -9.22
C TRP A 142 -6.81 11.65 -10.01
N ALA A 143 -6.81 11.79 -11.33
CA ALA A 143 -7.77 11.08 -12.18
C ALA A 143 -7.57 9.56 -12.12
N HIS A 144 -6.44 9.08 -11.59
CA HIS A 144 -6.23 7.66 -11.34
C HIS A 144 -7.21 7.14 -10.27
N PRO A 145 -8.00 6.07 -10.53
CA PRO A 145 -9.08 5.62 -9.64
C PRO A 145 -8.66 5.30 -8.20
N GLN A 146 -7.37 5.04 -8.01
CA GLN A 146 -6.81 4.65 -6.72
C GLN A 146 -6.07 5.80 -6.03
N ILE A 147 -5.58 6.81 -6.75
CA ILE A 147 -4.84 7.91 -6.11
C ILE A 147 -5.85 8.96 -5.69
N ARG A 148 -6.16 9.03 -4.39
CA ARG A 148 -7.06 10.06 -3.85
C ARG A 148 -6.25 11.19 -3.22
N PRO A 149 -6.68 12.45 -3.36
CA PRO A 149 -6.12 13.53 -2.56
C PRO A 149 -6.35 13.23 -1.07
N MET A 150 -5.36 13.56 -0.24
CA MET A 150 -5.35 13.26 1.20
C MET A 150 -6.53 13.88 1.96
N SER A 151 -7.20 14.87 1.35
CA SER A 151 -8.33 15.58 1.93
C SER A 151 -9.69 14.98 1.54
N GLY A 152 -9.73 14.03 0.60
CA GLY A 152 -10.96 13.36 0.14
C GLY A 152 -11.97 14.24 -0.62
N SER A 153 -11.80 15.57 -0.64
CA SER A 153 -12.63 16.51 -1.40
C SER A 153 -11.89 17.82 -1.72
N GLU A 154 -12.34 18.54 -2.75
CA GLU A 154 -11.79 19.86 -3.11
C GLU A 154 -11.98 20.90 -1.99
N GLU A 155 -13.10 20.83 -1.27
CA GLU A 155 -13.43 21.79 -0.21
C GLU A 155 -12.48 21.69 0.99
N SER A 156 -12.00 20.49 1.28
CA SER A 156 -10.97 20.26 2.31
C SER A 156 -9.57 20.63 1.82
N LEU A 157 -9.27 20.52 0.51
CA LEU A 157 -8.04 21.07 -0.09
C LEU A 157 -8.00 22.60 0.07
N GLU A 158 -9.09 23.31 -0.22
CA GLU A 158 -9.15 24.77 -0.05
C GLU A 158 -8.94 25.21 1.41
N LYS A 159 -9.47 24.44 2.38
CA LYS A 159 -9.28 24.72 3.81
C LYS A 159 -7.82 24.52 4.24
N ILE A 160 -7.12 23.55 3.66
CA ILE A 160 -5.68 23.33 3.89
C ILE A 160 -4.87 24.44 3.19
N GLU A 161 -5.25 24.79 1.96
CA GLU A 161 -4.63 25.82 1.15
C GLU A 161 -4.63 27.19 1.85
N ARG A 162 -5.70 27.55 2.56
CA ARG A 162 -5.76 28.86 3.25
C ARG A 162 -4.94 28.93 4.54
N LYS A 163 -4.50 27.79 5.10
CA LYS A 163 -3.90 27.73 6.45
C LYS A 163 -2.38 27.58 6.46
N ILE A 164 -1.76 27.05 5.40
CA ILE A 164 -0.32 26.74 5.39
C ILE A 164 0.44 27.86 4.66
N SER A 165 1.57 28.37 5.17
CA SER A 165 2.41 29.34 4.43
C SER A 165 3.35 28.65 3.42
N GLU A 166 3.86 29.38 2.42
CA GLU A 166 4.85 28.83 1.48
C GLU A 166 6.11 28.34 2.20
N ASP A 167 6.64 29.12 3.14
CA ASP A 167 7.83 28.76 3.92
C ASP A 167 7.61 27.46 4.71
N ASN A 168 6.41 27.25 5.23
CA ASN A 168 6.05 26.02 5.92
C ASN A 168 6.00 24.82 4.97
N LEU A 169 5.52 25.01 3.73
CA LEU A 169 5.55 23.97 2.69
C LEU A 169 6.99 23.64 2.28
N ILE A 170 7.85 24.64 2.07
CA ILE A 170 9.26 24.44 1.72
C ILE A 170 9.99 23.70 2.85
N LYS A 171 9.76 24.10 4.11
CA LYS A 171 10.33 23.42 5.27
C LYS A 171 9.87 21.96 5.37
N TYR A 172 8.60 21.70 5.08
CA TYR A 172 8.04 20.35 5.04
C TYR A 172 8.68 19.52 3.91
N MET A 173 8.71 20.04 2.68
CA MET A 173 9.32 19.37 1.53
C MET A 173 10.81 19.09 1.77
N ASN A 174 11.54 20.03 2.36
CA ASN A 174 12.94 19.83 2.73
C ASN A 174 13.15 18.73 3.79
N LYS A 175 12.18 18.52 4.68
CA LYS A 175 12.23 17.42 5.65
C LYS A 175 11.87 16.07 5.00
N GLY A 176 10.96 16.07 4.02
CA GLY A 176 10.46 14.85 3.36
C GLY A 176 11.20 14.43 2.09
N ARG A 177 12.01 15.31 1.47
CA ARG A 177 12.66 15.09 0.15
C ARG A 177 13.47 13.80 0.04
N GLU A 178 14.04 13.33 1.15
CA GLU A 178 14.85 12.11 1.18
C GLU A 178 13.99 10.88 0.85
N GLU A 179 12.69 10.92 1.10
CA GLU A 179 11.73 9.88 0.68
C GLU A 179 11.78 9.67 -0.84
N MET A 180 11.89 10.75 -1.61
CA MET A 180 11.99 10.73 -3.07
C MET A 180 13.42 10.51 -3.57
N ASN A 181 14.36 10.20 -2.67
CA ASN A 181 15.80 10.12 -2.94
C ASN A 181 16.38 11.44 -3.51
N TYR A 182 15.80 12.58 -3.13
CA TYR A 182 16.31 13.90 -3.48
C TYR A 182 17.14 14.45 -2.31
N TYR A 183 18.46 14.54 -2.50
CA TYR A 183 19.41 14.88 -1.44
C TYR A 183 19.83 16.35 -1.41
N THR A 184 19.42 17.14 -2.40
CA THR A 184 19.72 18.56 -2.48
C THR A 184 18.69 19.37 -1.67
N ASN A 185 19.13 20.43 -0.98
CA ASN A 185 18.20 21.36 -0.33
C ASN A 185 17.39 22.12 -1.39
N ILE A 186 16.09 22.29 -1.14
CA ILE A 186 15.23 23.17 -1.91
C ILE A 186 15.50 24.58 -1.41
N GLU A 187 16.16 25.37 -2.25
CA GLU A 187 16.46 26.78 -2.02
C GLU A 187 15.28 27.64 -2.46
N ASP A 188 15.25 28.90 -2.00
CA ASP A 188 14.14 29.80 -2.30
C ASP A 188 14.13 30.28 -3.77
N GLU A 189 15.22 29.99 -4.50
CA GLU A 189 15.35 30.27 -5.92
C GLU A 189 14.38 29.44 -6.79
N THR A 190 13.76 30.09 -7.77
CA THR A 190 12.82 29.47 -8.72
C THR A 190 13.40 28.25 -9.43
N LYS A 191 14.69 28.28 -9.79
CA LYS A 191 15.37 27.15 -10.47
C LYS A 191 15.47 25.92 -9.55
N SER A 192 15.79 26.12 -8.28
CA SER A 192 15.89 25.04 -7.29
C SER A 192 14.52 24.37 -7.08
N LYS A 193 13.46 25.19 -6.94
CA LYS A 193 12.07 24.73 -6.85
C LYS A 193 11.66 23.91 -8.08
N ILE A 194 11.85 24.43 -9.30
CA ILE A 194 11.51 23.70 -10.53
C ILE A 194 12.24 22.36 -10.63
N LYS A 195 13.53 22.32 -10.28
CA LYS A 195 14.32 21.08 -10.31
C LYS A 195 13.78 20.03 -9.35
N PHE A 196 13.37 20.43 -8.15
CA PHE A 196 12.72 19.54 -7.19
C PHE A 196 11.37 19.05 -7.71
N PHE A 197 10.55 19.93 -8.28
CA PHE A 197 9.22 19.58 -8.78
C PHE A 197 9.28 18.59 -9.95
N ASN A 198 10.21 18.78 -10.89
CA ASN A 198 10.43 17.82 -11.97
C ASN A 198 10.84 16.44 -11.43
N HIS A 199 11.76 16.40 -10.48
CA HIS A 199 12.19 15.15 -9.84
C HIS A 199 11.03 14.48 -9.08
N ALA A 200 10.23 15.27 -8.37
CA ALA A 200 9.08 14.76 -7.62
C ALA A 200 8.00 14.20 -8.57
N LEU A 201 7.76 14.85 -9.70
CA LEU A 201 6.84 14.36 -10.73
C LEU A 201 7.31 13.02 -11.30
N GLU A 202 8.59 12.92 -11.69
CA GLU A 202 9.18 11.67 -12.18
C GLU A 202 9.10 10.57 -11.13
N TRP A 203 9.35 10.90 -9.86
CA TRP A 203 9.21 9.95 -8.76
C TRP A 203 7.76 9.49 -8.55
N LEU A 204 6.78 10.39 -8.69
CA LEU A 204 5.35 10.05 -8.61
C LEU A 204 4.93 9.10 -9.72
N HIS A 205 5.34 9.34 -10.97
CA HIS A 205 5.08 8.41 -12.08
C HIS A 205 5.72 7.05 -11.85
N ASN A 206 7.00 7.02 -11.46
CA ASN A 206 7.69 5.76 -11.15
C ASN A 206 7.03 5.01 -9.99
N THR A 207 6.48 5.71 -9.01
CA THR A 207 5.78 5.09 -7.87
C THR A 207 4.40 4.56 -8.29
N ARG A 208 3.69 5.30 -9.15
CA ARG A 208 2.43 4.86 -9.75
C ARG A 208 2.63 3.58 -10.56
N ASP A 209 3.65 3.54 -11.42
CA ASP A 209 3.88 2.37 -12.28
C ASP A 209 4.21 1.12 -11.43
N LYS A 210 5.02 1.26 -10.36
CA LYS A 210 5.24 0.17 -9.39
C LYS A 210 3.97 -0.25 -8.66
N HIS A 211 3.12 0.71 -8.30
CA HIS A 211 1.85 0.45 -7.66
C HIS A 211 0.94 -0.35 -8.59
N ASP A 212 0.85 0.03 -9.86
CA ASP A 212 -0.01 -0.61 -10.86
C ASP A 212 0.47 -2.04 -11.16
N ASP A 213 1.79 -2.26 -11.29
CA ASP A 213 2.38 -3.61 -11.42
C ASP A 213 1.96 -4.52 -10.25
N LEU A 214 2.03 -4.01 -9.02
CA LEU A 214 1.66 -4.77 -7.82
C LEU A 214 0.15 -4.97 -7.72
N HIS A 215 -0.62 -3.95 -8.10
CA HIS A 215 -2.07 -3.99 -8.04
C HIS A 215 -2.66 -4.94 -9.08
N GLU A 216 -2.07 -5.05 -10.27
CA GLU A 216 -2.46 -6.03 -11.27
C GLU A 216 -2.30 -7.47 -10.74
N VAL A 217 -1.17 -7.76 -10.09
CA VAL A 217 -0.93 -9.06 -9.45
C VAL A 217 -1.94 -9.30 -8.33
N GLN A 218 -2.22 -8.30 -7.50
CA GLN A 218 -3.23 -8.37 -6.46
C GLN A 218 -4.63 -8.69 -7.03
N GLN A 219 -5.07 -7.99 -8.09
CA GLN A 219 -6.39 -8.22 -8.69
C GLN A 219 -6.54 -9.65 -9.22
N ARG A 220 -5.47 -10.23 -9.77
CA ARG A 220 -5.46 -11.63 -10.22
C ARG A 220 -5.58 -12.62 -9.06
N LEU A 221 -5.10 -12.26 -7.86
CA LEU A 221 -5.15 -13.10 -6.66
C LEU A 221 -6.50 -13.00 -5.90
N GLY A 222 -7.24 -11.90 -6.08
CA GLY A 222 -8.60 -11.73 -5.59
C GLY A 222 -8.72 -11.10 -4.19
N THR A 223 -9.96 -11.02 -3.69
CA THR A 223 -10.31 -10.43 -2.39
C THR A 223 -10.19 -11.42 -1.24
N TRP A 224 -9.44 -11.04 -0.20
CA TRP A 224 -8.93 -11.95 0.81
C TRP A 224 -9.72 -11.99 2.13
N SER A 225 -10.48 -10.94 2.46
CA SER A 225 -11.15 -10.82 3.77
C SER A 225 -12.17 -11.94 4.04
N TYR A 226 -13.06 -12.24 3.08
CA TYR A 226 -14.05 -13.30 3.21
C TYR A 226 -13.47 -14.71 3.03
N ALA A 227 -12.41 -14.83 2.23
CA ALA A 227 -11.77 -16.11 1.93
C ALA A 227 -11.07 -16.70 3.16
N ILE A 228 -10.54 -15.88 4.07
CA ILE A 228 -9.98 -16.35 5.35
C ILE A 228 -11.07 -17.00 6.20
N TYR A 229 -12.20 -16.32 6.40
CA TYR A 229 -13.28 -16.83 7.24
C TYR A 229 -13.91 -18.09 6.67
N LEU A 230 -14.15 -18.13 5.36
CA LEU A 230 -14.62 -19.33 4.68
C LEU A 230 -13.59 -20.45 4.75
N GLY A 231 -12.31 -20.15 4.55
CA GLY A 231 -11.22 -21.12 4.64
C GLY A 231 -11.10 -21.74 6.02
N ILE A 232 -11.07 -20.92 7.08
CA ILE A 232 -11.03 -21.38 8.48
C ILE A 232 -12.28 -22.20 8.81
N GLY A 233 -13.47 -21.70 8.48
CA GLY A 233 -14.73 -22.42 8.74
C GLY A 233 -14.78 -23.77 8.02
N THR A 234 -14.29 -23.82 6.78
CA THR A 234 -14.23 -25.06 6.00
C THR A 234 -13.21 -26.02 6.59
N ILE A 235 -12.02 -25.56 7.00
CA ILE A 235 -11.01 -26.40 7.67
C ILE A 235 -11.56 -26.99 8.96
N ILE A 236 -12.25 -26.18 9.79
CA ILE A 236 -12.89 -26.66 11.02
C ILE A 236 -13.90 -27.75 10.70
N TRP A 237 -14.80 -27.51 9.73
CA TRP A 237 -15.80 -28.48 9.29
C TRP A 237 -15.16 -29.78 8.79
N LEU A 238 -14.06 -29.68 8.04
CA LEU A 238 -13.38 -30.84 7.43
C LEU A 238 -12.67 -31.73 8.46
N ILE A 239 -12.27 -31.14 9.59
CA ILE A 239 -11.50 -31.80 10.64
C ILE A 239 -12.41 -32.25 11.80
N GLN A 240 -13.63 -31.71 11.90
CA GLN A 240 -14.56 -32.06 12.95
C GLN A 240 -14.99 -33.54 12.82
N PRO A 241 -14.84 -34.36 13.89
CA PRO A 241 -15.34 -35.72 13.88
C PRO A 241 -16.88 -35.68 13.90
N PHE A 242 -17.50 -36.24 12.87
CA PHE A 242 -18.91 -36.67 12.92
C PHE A 242 -18.98 -38.06 13.55
#